data_AF-A0A7Y9I3Z6-F1
#
_entry.id   AF-A0A7Y9I3Z6-F1
#
_cell.length_a   1.000
_cell.length_b   1.000
_cell.length_c   1.000
_cell.angle_alpha   90.00
_cell.angle_beta   90.00
_cell.angle_gamma   90.00
#
_symmetry.space_group_name_H-M   'P 1'
#
loop_
_entity.id
_entity.type
_entity.pdbx_description
1 polymer ?
#
loop_
_entity_poly.entity_id
_entity_poly.type
_entity_poly.pdbx_seq_one_letter_code
_entity_poly.pdbx_strand_id
1 'polypeptide(L)'
;MSESVATRRPSAARSVVTAEATPALQVVRGLVAAAVLLSADIHLVLYLDGFSDIPVIGPLFLVNVVAGLIIGVALLIIRHWFLAFVAAGFGAATFAAYLISATVGLFGVQEQNWDAQAVLAAVAEVVAAVGGVVLMVVWLRSRTRANTVG
;
A
#
# COMPACT_ATOMS: atom_id res chain seq x y z
N MET A 1 -54.55 -22.44 -21.44
CA MET A 1 -53.51 -21.39 -21.51
C MET A 1 -52.88 -21.31 -20.11
N SER A 2 -51.81 -22.08 -19.86
CA SER A 2 -51.05 -22.04 -18.61
C SER A 2 -49.58 -21.91 -18.96
N GLU A 3 -49.00 -20.74 -18.72
CA GLU A 3 -47.56 -20.54 -18.88
C GLU A 3 -46.83 -21.03 -17.62
N SER A 4 -46.14 -22.16 -17.79
CA SER A 4 -45.16 -22.67 -16.85
C SER A 4 -43.95 -21.75 -16.83
N VAL A 5 -43.88 -20.83 -15.86
CA VAL A 5 -42.69 -20.02 -15.56
C VAL A 5 -41.62 -20.91 -14.93
N ALA A 6 -40.86 -21.59 -15.80
CA ALA A 6 -39.71 -22.40 -15.43
C ALA A 6 -38.48 -21.51 -15.13
N THR A 7 -38.23 -21.32 -13.84
CA THR A 7 -36.90 -21.32 -13.19
C THR A 7 -35.70 -20.73 -13.97
N ARG A 8 -35.38 -19.45 -13.75
CA ARG A 8 -34.01 -18.95 -13.97
C ARG A 8 -33.11 -19.39 -12.81
N ARG A 9 -32.32 -20.45 -12.99
CA ARG A 9 -31.16 -20.73 -12.13
C ARG A 9 -29.86 -20.38 -12.86
N PRO A 10 -29.19 -19.28 -12.48
CA PRO A 10 -27.74 -19.21 -12.59
C PRO A 10 -27.12 -18.81 -11.23
N SER A 11 -27.12 -19.73 -10.26
CA SER A 11 -26.53 -19.49 -8.93
C SER A 11 -25.15 -20.14 -8.73
N ALA A 12 -24.83 -21.22 -9.45
CA ALA A 12 -23.61 -21.99 -9.20
C ALA A 12 -22.34 -21.29 -9.74
N ALA A 13 -22.37 -20.78 -10.97
CA ALA A 13 -21.22 -20.11 -11.58
C ALA A 13 -20.83 -18.79 -10.88
N ARG A 14 -21.80 -18.11 -10.25
CA ARG A 14 -21.56 -16.86 -9.51
C ARG A 14 -20.88 -17.10 -8.17
N SER A 15 -21.09 -18.27 -7.56
CA SER A 15 -20.55 -18.63 -6.24
C SER A 15 -19.04 -18.93 -6.25
N VAL A 16 -18.54 -19.54 -7.32
CA VAL A 16 -17.11 -19.88 -7.47
C VAL A 16 -16.26 -18.63 -7.73
N VAL A 17 -16.80 -17.66 -8.50
CA VAL A 17 -16.10 -16.42 -8.84
C VAL A 17 -16.03 -15.42 -7.66
N THR A 18 -16.99 -15.46 -6.73
CA THR A 18 -17.00 -14.57 -5.56
C THR A 18 -16.14 -15.07 -4.41
N ALA A 19 -15.93 -16.38 -4.29
CA ALA A 19 -15.20 -16.96 -3.15
C ALA A 19 -13.70 -16.66 -3.19
N GLU A 20 -13.05 -16.66 -4.35
CA GLU A 20 -11.59 -16.40 -4.45
C GLU A 20 -11.19 -14.92 -4.36
N ALA A 21 -12.06 -14.01 -4.80
CA ALA A 21 -11.76 -12.58 -4.84
C ALA A 21 -11.60 -11.95 -3.43
N THR A 22 -12.16 -12.58 -2.39
CA THR A 22 -12.07 -12.08 -1.01
C THR A 22 -10.76 -12.46 -0.30
N PRO A 23 -10.30 -13.74 -0.22
CA PRO A 23 -9.04 -14.10 0.43
C PRO A 23 -7.83 -13.49 -0.28
N ALA A 24 -7.79 -13.48 -1.61
CA ALA A 24 -6.68 -12.88 -2.36
C ALA A 24 -6.51 -11.38 -2.04
N LEU A 25 -7.62 -10.64 -1.92
CA LEU A 25 -7.57 -9.23 -1.55
C LEU A 25 -7.12 -9.01 -0.10
N GLN A 26 -7.46 -9.93 0.80
CA GLN A 26 -6.95 -9.89 2.17
C GLN A 26 -5.45 -10.14 2.23
N VAL A 27 -4.93 -11.08 1.43
CA VAL A 27 -3.48 -11.32 1.31
C VAL A 27 -2.79 -10.08 0.77
N VAL A 28 -3.25 -9.50 -0.33
CA VAL A 28 -2.66 -8.26 -0.89
C VAL A 28 -2.67 -7.14 0.15
N ARG A 29 -3.76 -6.97 0.88
CA ARG A 29 -3.85 -5.97 1.94
C ARG A 29 -2.88 -6.23 3.09
N GLY A 30 -2.71 -7.48 3.49
CA GLY A 30 -1.71 -7.88 4.48
C GLY A 30 -0.29 -7.57 4.00
N LEU A 31 0.02 -7.87 2.73
CA LEU A 31 1.31 -7.57 2.12
C LEU A 31 1.59 -6.07 2.04
N VAL A 32 0.60 -5.25 1.66
CA VAL A 32 0.73 -3.78 1.64
C VAL A 32 0.95 -3.24 3.05
N ALA A 33 0.19 -3.72 4.04
CA ALA A 33 0.38 -3.31 5.42
C ALA A 33 1.78 -3.70 5.93
N ALA A 34 2.22 -4.93 5.66
CA ALA A 34 3.57 -5.39 6.01
C ALA A 34 4.66 -4.56 5.34
N ALA A 35 4.49 -4.19 4.07
CA ALA A 35 5.44 -3.36 3.35
C ALA A 35 5.53 -1.93 3.91
N VAL A 36 4.40 -1.32 4.25
CA VAL A 36 4.37 0.00 4.92
C VAL A 36 5.03 -0.07 6.30
N LEU A 37 4.76 -1.12 7.09
CA LEU A 37 5.37 -1.31 8.41
C LEU A 37 6.87 -1.56 8.31
N LEU A 38 7.31 -2.35 7.33
CA LEU A 38 8.74 -2.58 7.07
C LEU A 38 9.46 -1.29 6.67
N SER A 39 8.84 -0.46 5.83
CA SER A 39 9.39 0.86 5.48
C SER A 39 9.55 1.74 6.74
N ALA A 40 8.54 1.76 7.62
CA ALA A 40 8.62 2.49 8.89
C ALA A 40 9.73 1.96 9.81
N ASP A 41 9.89 0.64 9.91
CA ASP A 41 10.96 -0.01 10.70
C ASP A 41 12.35 0.38 10.18
N ILE A 42 12.57 0.28 8.87
CA ILE A 42 13.86 0.65 8.27
C ILE A 42 14.17 2.13 8.47
N HIS A 43 13.19 3.02 8.29
CA HIS A 43 13.39 4.45 8.55
C HIS A 43 13.69 4.73 10.03
N LEU A 44 13.11 3.97 10.96
CA LEU A 44 13.41 4.10 12.37
C LEU A 44 14.85 3.67 12.66
N VAL A 45 15.30 2.55 12.08
CA VAL A 45 16.69 2.10 12.20
C VAL A 45 17.65 3.15 11.67
N LEU A 46 17.43 3.66 10.46
CA LEU A 46 18.27 4.70 9.85
C LEU A 46 18.25 6.01 10.66
N TYR A 47 17.09 6.40 11.20
CA TYR A 47 16.96 7.56 12.09
C TYR A 47 17.87 7.42 13.32
N LEU A 48 17.87 6.24 13.95
CA LEU A 48 18.70 5.93 15.11
C LEU A 48 20.18 5.75 14.74
N ASP A 49 20.48 5.37 13.50
CA ASP A 49 21.85 5.17 12.98
C ASP A 49 22.51 6.47 12.46
N GLY A 50 22.00 7.63 12.88
CA GLY A 50 22.63 8.93 12.64
C GLY A 50 21.89 9.86 11.68
N PHE A 51 20.81 9.43 11.02
CA PHE A 51 19.99 10.34 10.21
C PHE A 51 19.24 11.36 11.08
N SER A 52 19.05 11.08 12.37
CA SER A 52 18.43 12.00 13.34
C SER A 52 19.19 13.32 13.52
N ASP A 53 20.51 13.33 13.31
CA ASP A 53 21.35 14.54 13.46
C ASP A 53 21.34 15.43 12.21
N ILE A 54 20.76 14.95 11.10
CA ILE A 54 20.76 15.67 9.83
C ILE A 54 19.61 16.69 9.81
N PRO A 55 19.90 18.00 9.67
CA PRO A 55 18.86 19.02 9.58
C PRO A 55 17.88 18.72 8.44
N VAL A 56 16.58 18.87 8.70
CA VAL A 56 15.46 18.51 7.79
C VAL A 56 15.24 17.01 7.59
N ILE A 57 16.28 16.23 7.31
CA ILE A 57 16.17 14.78 7.05
C ILE A 57 15.72 14.01 8.30
N GLY A 58 16.31 14.26 9.46
CA GLY A 58 15.94 13.58 10.71
C GLY A 58 14.44 13.70 11.02
N PRO A 59 13.86 14.93 11.07
CA PRO A 59 12.42 15.11 11.25
C PRO A 59 11.57 14.41 10.18
N LEU A 60 11.99 14.41 8.92
CA LEU A 60 11.25 13.73 7.84
C LEU A 60 11.25 12.21 8.02
N PHE A 61 12.36 11.62 8.46
CA PHE A 61 12.45 10.20 8.80
C PHE A 61 11.51 9.87 9.96
N LEU A 62 11.47 10.70 11.01
CA LEU A 62 10.55 10.48 12.13
C LEU A 62 9.08 10.59 11.70
N VAL A 63 8.74 11.57 10.85
CA VAL A 63 7.39 11.67 10.25
C VAL A 63 7.05 10.42 9.45
N ASN A 64 8.01 9.89 8.69
CA ASN A 64 7.85 8.65 7.93
C ASN A 64 7.53 7.47 8.85
N VAL A 65 8.29 7.29 9.93
CA VAL A 65 8.06 6.24 10.94
C VAL A 65 6.65 6.34 11.51
N VAL A 66 6.26 7.51 12.01
CA VAL A 66 4.94 7.70 12.65
C VAL A 66 3.82 7.50 11.63
N ALA A 67 3.94 8.07 10.43
CA ALA A 67 2.95 7.91 9.38
C ALA A 67 2.82 6.45 8.95
N GLY A 68 3.94 5.75 8.72
CA GLY A 68 3.96 4.36 8.30
C GLY A 68 3.35 3.43 9.35
N LEU A 69 3.64 3.63 10.64
CA LEU A 69 2.99 2.87 11.72
C LEU A 69 1.46 3.09 11.73
N ILE A 70 1.01 4.34 11.63
CA ILE A 70 -0.43 4.67 11.61
C ILE A 70 -1.09 4.04 10.38
N ILE A 71 -0.51 4.21 9.20
CA ILE A 71 -1.06 3.71 7.93
C ILE A 71 -1.09 2.18 7.92
N GLY A 72 0.00 1.53 8.33
CA GLY A 72 0.12 0.08 8.37
C GLY A 72 -0.90 -0.57 9.31
N VAL A 73 -1.04 -0.04 10.54
CA VAL A 73 -2.03 -0.52 11.51
C VAL A 73 -3.45 -0.21 11.04
N ALA A 74 -3.71 1.00 10.55
CA ALA A 74 -5.02 1.39 10.03
C ALA A 74 -5.44 0.52 8.83
N LEU A 75 -4.48 0.16 7.97
CA LEU A 75 -4.70 -0.80 6.88
C LEU A 75 -5.08 -2.18 7.39
N LEU A 76 -4.75 -2.62 8.61
CA LEU A 76 -5.24 -3.92 9.11
C LEU A 76 -6.65 -3.81 9.68
N ILE A 77 -7.01 -2.67 10.26
CA ILE A 77 -8.26 -2.48 11.01
C ILE A 77 -9.39 -1.96 10.11
N ILE A 78 -9.12 -0.97 9.24
CA ILE A 78 -10.14 -0.16 8.56
C ILE A 78 -10.23 -0.53 7.07
N ARG A 79 -11.36 -1.08 6.62
CA ARG A 79 -11.56 -1.42 5.19
C ARG A 79 -12.10 -0.22 4.39
N HIS A 80 -11.24 0.78 4.12
CA HIS A 80 -11.63 1.97 3.36
C HIS A 80 -10.66 2.28 2.21
N TRP A 81 -11.19 2.67 1.05
CA TRP A 81 -10.39 2.99 -0.15
C TRP A 81 -9.37 4.10 0.07
N PHE A 82 -9.72 5.06 0.92
CA PHE A 82 -8.83 6.16 1.26
C PHE A 82 -7.52 5.66 1.88
N LEU A 83 -7.54 4.57 2.67
CA LEU A 83 -6.29 4.04 3.22
C LEU A 83 -5.42 3.36 2.16
N ALA A 84 -6.04 2.76 1.13
CA ALA A 84 -5.28 2.23 -0.01
C ALA A 84 -4.62 3.37 -0.81
N PHE A 85 -5.33 4.49 -0.98
CA PHE A 85 -4.77 5.71 -1.59
C PHE A 85 -3.62 6.29 -0.76
N VAL A 86 -3.81 6.43 0.55
CA VAL A 86 -2.79 6.96 1.46
C VAL A 86 -1.55 6.06 1.49
N ALA A 87 -1.72 4.73 1.53
CA ALA A 87 -0.60 3.79 1.46
C ALA A 87 0.15 3.86 0.12
N ALA A 88 -0.59 4.02 -0.99
CA ALA A 88 0.01 4.23 -2.30
C ALA A 88 0.84 5.52 -2.35
N GLY A 89 0.28 6.61 -1.84
CA GLY A 89 0.95 7.91 -1.77
C GLY A 89 2.17 7.89 -0.85
N PHE A 90 2.08 7.20 0.29
CA PHE A 90 3.20 6.99 1.20
C PHE A 90 4.36 6.28 0.48
N GLY A 91 4.13 5.09 -0.08
CA GLY A 91 5.18 4.35 -0.78
C GLY A 91 5.79 5.14 -1.94
N ALA A 92 4.96 5.82 -2.74
CA ALA A 92 5.43 6.63 -3.86
C ALA A 92 6.28 7.84 -3.41
N ALA A 93 5.86 8.54 -2.35
CA ALA A 93 6.58 9.70 -1.85
C ALA A 93 7.93 9.31 -1.26
N THR A 94 7.98 8.24 -0.46
CA THR A 94 9.23 7.77 0.15
C THR A 94 10.21 7.29 -0.91
N PHE A 95 9.76 6.49 -1.88
CA PHE A 95 10.61 6.02 -2.97
C PHE A 95 11.08 7.15 -3.88
N ALA A 96 10.23 8.14 -4.15
CA ALA A 96 10.64 9.33 -4.89
C ALA A 96 11.71 10.13 -4.13
N ALA A 97 11.57 10.31 -2.82
CA ALA A 97 12.58 10.96 -2.00
C ALA A 97 13.92 10.20 -2.02
N TYR A 98 13.86 8.87 -1.95
CA TYR A 98 15.03 8.01 -2.10
C TYR A 98 15.71 8.22 -3.46
N LEU A 99 14.97 8.17 -4.57
CA LEU A 99 15.51 8.40 -5.91
C LEU A 99 16.11 9.80 -6.08
N ILE A 100 15.50 10.83 -5.50
CA ILE A 100 16.05 12.19 -5.53
C ILE A 100 17.37 12.24 -4.76
N SER A 101 17.42 11.65 -3.56
CA SER A 101 18.65 11.55 -2.78
C SER A 101 19.76 10.79 -3.52
N ALA A 102 19.41 9.70 -4.19
CA ALA A 102 20.36 8.88 -4.93
C ALA A 102 20.90 9.54 -6.22
N THR A 103 20.12 10.44 -6.84
CA THR A 103 20.50 11.06 -8.13
C THR A 103 21.16 12.41 -7.98
N VAL A 104 20.52 13.35 -7.28
CA VAL A 104 20.95 14.76 -7.18
C VAL A 104 21.31 15.16 -5.75
N GLY A 105 21.14 14.25 -4.79
CA GLY A 105 21.25 14.55 -3.37
C GLY A 105 19.97 15.25 -2.85
N LEU A 106 19.64 14.98 -1.60
CA LEU A 106 18.46 15.52 -0.93
C LEU A 106 18.91 16.14 0.40
N PHE A 107 18.78 17.46 0.52
CA PHE A 107 19.21 18.23 1.70
C PHE A 107 20.65 17.96 2.16
N GLY A 108 21.57 17.75 1.20
CA GLY A 108 22.99 17.47 1.49
C GLY A 108 23.33 16.00 1.72
N VAL A 109 22.33 15.10 1.71
CA VAL A 109 22.53 13.64 1.73
C VAL A 109 22.49 13.11 0.31
N GLN A 110 23.60 12.56 -0.15
CA GLN A 110 23.67 11.85 -1.41
C GLN A 110 23.92 10.37 -1.15
N GLU A 111 22.87 9.58 -1.30
CA GLU A 111 22.94 8.12 -1.27
C GLU A 111 23.71 7.62 -2.50
N GLN A 112 24.95 7.15 -2.29
CA GLN A 112 25.76 6.58 -3.37
C GLN A 112 25.85 5.05 -3.32
N ASN A 113 25.45 4.43 -2.20
CA ASN A 113 25.62 3.01 -1.95
C ASN A 113 24.26 2.31 -1.83
N TRP A 114 24.04 1.32 -2.69
CA TRP A 114 22.90 0.40 -2.57
C TRP A 114 23.17 -0.63 -1.48
N ASP A 115 23.17 -0.20 -0.23
CA ASP A 115 23.26 -1.12 0.90
C ASP A 115 21.98 -1.96 1.04
N ALA A 116 22.07 -3.08 1.74
CA ALA A 116 20.98 -4.02 1.94
C ALA A 116 19.72 -3.34 2.52
N GLN A 117 19.89 -2.40 3.45
CA GLN A 117 18.77 -1.64 4.02
C GLN A 117 18.09 -0.73 3.00
N ALA A 118 18.85 -0.05 2.15
CA ALA A 118 18.34 0.82 1.10
C ALA A 118 17.56 0.03 0.04
N VAL A 119 18.07 -1.13 -0.37
CA VAL A 119 17.37 -2.05 -1.28
C VAL A 119 16.08 -2.56 -0.65
N LEU A 120 16.11 -2.97 0.62
CA LEU A 120 14.91 -3.43 1.33
C LEU A 120 13.85 -2.34 1.45
N ALA A 121 14.24 -1.10 1.77
CA ALA A 121 13.36 0.04 1.85
C ALA A 121 12.70 0.32 0.50
N ALA A 122 13.50 0.42 -0.56
CA ALA A 122 13.01 0.64 -1.92
C ALA A 122 11.99 -0.43 -2.35
N VAL A 123 12.28 -1.72 -2.07
CA VAL A 123 11.34 -2.81 -2.38
C VAL A 123 10.05 -2.67 -1.57
N ALA A 124 10.14 -2.40 -0.27
CA ALA A 124 8.99 -2.22 0.59
C ALA A 124 8.11 -1.05 0.11
N GLU A 125 8.71 0.06 -0.27
CA GLU A 125 8.02 1.26 -0.75
C GLU A 125 7.34 1.02 -2.10
N VAL A 126 8.00 0.34 -3.02
CA VAL A 126 7.41 -0.05 -4.32
C VAL A 126 6.23 -1.00 -4.11
N VAL A 127 6.35 -1.98 -3.21
CA VAL A 127 5.25 -2.90 -2.87
C VAL A 127 4.07 -2.12 -2.26
N ALA A 128 4.33 -1.18 -1.35
CA ALA A 128 3.30 -0.33 -0.76
C ALA A 128 2.61 0.54 -1.83
N ALA A 129 3.39 1.17 -2.73
CA ALA A 129 2.89 2.00 -3.81
C ALA A 129 1.99 1.21 -4.77
N VAL A 130 2.54 0.15 -5.36
CA VAL A 130 1.84 -0.65 -6.37
C VAL A 130 0.65 -1.39 -5.75
N GLY A 131 0.85 -2.03 -4.59
CA GLY A 131 -0.22 -2.75 -3.92
C GLY A 131 -1.34 -1.83 -3.44
N GLY A 132 -1.02 -0.63 -2.94
CA GLY A 132 -2.01 0.39 -2.61
C GLY A 132 -2.86 0.82 -3.82
N VAL A 133 -2.23 1.05 -4.98
CA VAL A 133 -2.95 1.35 -6.24
C VAL A 133 -3.85 0.19 -6.64
N VAL A 134 -3.37 -1.06 -6.58
CA VAL A 134 -4.17 -2.25 -6.90
C VAL A 134 -5.40 -2.35 -6.00
N LEU A 135 -5.22 -2.20 -4.68
CA LEU A 135 -6.31 -2.22 -3.70
C LEU A 135 -7.34 -1.12 -3.99
N MET A 136 -6.87 0.09 -4.29
CA MET A 136 -7.73 1.23 -4.62
C MET A 136 -8.54 0.96 -5.89
N VAL A 137 -7.91 0.51 -6.98
CA VAL A 137 -8.58 0.23 -8.26
C VAL A 137 -9.61 -0.88 -8.13
N VAL A 138 -9.28 -1.98 -7.42
CA VAL A 138 -10.22 -3.08 -7.18
C VAL A 138 -11.44 -2.59 -6.41
N TRP A 139 -11.22 -1.79 -5.37
CA TRP A 139 -12.32 -1.24 -4.58
C TRP A 139 -13.21 -0.31 -5.39
N LEU A 140 -12.64 0.60 -6.20
CA LEU A 140 -13.42 1.53 -7.03
C LEU A 140 -14.26 0.78 -8.07
N ARG A 141 -13.69 -0.25 -8.71
CA ARG A 141 -14.42 -1.09 -9.67
C ARG A 141 -15.57 -1.87 -9.02
N SER A 142 -15.41 -2.29 -7.77
CA SER A 142 -16.48 -2.98 -7.04
C SER A 142 -17.68 -2.08 -6.74
N ARG A 143 -17.47 -0.78 -6.49
CA ARG A 143 -18.55 0.20 -6.28
C ARG A 143 -19.33 0.50 -7.56
N THR A 144 -18.65 0.72 -8.68
CA THR A 144 -19.33 1.03 -9.95
C THR A 144 -20.25 -0.11 -10.39
N ARG A 145 -19.82 -1.36 -10.21
CA ARG A 145 -20.66 -2.53 -10.53
C ARG A 145 -21.91 -2.65 -9.66
N ALA A 146 -21.87 -2.20 -8.41
CA ALA A 146 -23.05 -2.20 -7.55
C ALA A 146 -24.10 -1.17 -8.00
N ASN A 147 -23.67 -0.05 -8.59
CA ASN A 147 -24.55 1.05 -9.00
C ASN A 147 -25.20 0.85 -10.38
N THR A 148 -24.71 -0.06 -11.23
CA THR A 148 -25.27 -0.31 -12.58
C THR A 148 -26.35 -1.39 -12.61
N VAL A 149 -26.55 -2.12 -11.50
CA VAL A 149 -27.46 -3.28 -11.42
C VAL A 149 -28.67 -3.02 -10.51
N GLY A 150 -28.78 -1.81 -9.94
CA GLY A 150 -29.93 -1.33 -9.16
C GLY A 150 -30.70 -0.28 -9.94
#